data_AF-A0AAX3X9T0-F1
#
_entry.id   AF-A0AAX3X9T0-F1
#
_cell.length_a   1.000
_cell.length_b   1.000
_cell.length_c   1.000
_cell.angle_alpha   90.00
_cell.angle_beta   90.00
_cell.angle_gamma   90.00
#
_symmetry.space_group_name_H-M   'P 1'
#
loop_
_entity.id
_entity.type
_entity.pdbx_description
1 polymer ?
#
loop_
_entity_poly.entity_id
_entity_poly.type
_entity_poly.pdbx_seq_one_letter_code
_entity_poly.pdbx_strand_id
1 'polypeptide(L)'
;MKFEEKLVNLMNESFNSQAQNVIAKDFADYVWEINPFDQTDYKLLIEEILESGVFPESMDAMTREAIQNCFINALQKKGIDPFEDGYRTRMAKRKLERLKNELNEQHKKLVDHYNQANGQPMNDKRGARAFFNKVDKLEDKKSELIKQIEVQEERVERLEWADERKRLGLNKQGGLMLPTN
;
A
#
# COMPACT_ATOMS: atom_id res chain seq x y z
N MET A 1 0.66 -0.69 14.90
CA MET A 1 1.08 0.47 14.16
C MET A 1 -0.11 1.15 13.52
N LYS A 2 -1.09 1.45 14.40
CA LYS A 2 -2.16 2.42 14.13
C LYS A 2 -1.50 3.55 13.36
N PHE A 3 -2.18 4.13 12.37
CA PHE A 3 -1.57 5.10 11.45
C PHE A 3 -0.68 6.15 12.15
N GLU A 4 -1.09 6.59 13.33
CA GLU A 4 -0.33 7.33 14.37
C GLU A 4 1.10 6.80 14.62
N GLU A 5 1.24 5.57 15.08
CA GLU A 5 2.53 4.92 15.34
C GLU A 5 3.35 4.79 14.05
N LYS A 6 2.72 4.65 12.87
CA LYS A 6 3.42 4.60 11.57
C LYS A 6 4.08 5.93 11.29
N LEU A 7 3.36 7.01 11.53
CA LEU A 7 3.88 8.37 11.35
C LEU A 7 5.06 8.60 12.29
N VAL A 8 4.94 8.26 13.58
CA VAL A 8 6.03 8.44 14.55
C VAL A 8 7.27 7.64 14.14
N ASN A 9 7.10 6.37 13.76
CA ASN A 9 8.21 5.54 13.31
C ASN A 9 8.87 6.09 12.04
N LEU A 10 8.09 6.50 11.05
CA LEU A 10 8.63 7.14 9.85
C LEU A 10 9.37 8.43 10.19
N MET A 11 8.87 9.23 11.13
CA MET A 11 9.56 10.43 11.59
C MET A 11 10.90 10.11 12.26
N ASN A 12 10.94 9.07 13.10
CA ASN A 12 12.15 8.61 13.79
C ASN A 12 13.18 7.97 12.86
N GLU A 13 12.75 7.21 11.86
CA GLU A 13 13.64 6.62 10.85
C GLU A 13 14.16 7.66 9.86
N SER A 14 13.33 8.65 9.54
CA SER A 14 13.61 9.59 8.46
C SER A 14 14.35 10.83 8.94
N PHE A 15 14.10 11.32 10.15
CA PHE A 15 14.68 12.57 10.64
C PHE A 15 15.54 12.31 11.87
N ASN A 16 16.72 12.92 11.91
CA ASN A 16 17.53 12.93 13.13
C ASN A 16 16.93 13.90 14.15
N SER A 17 17.36 13.80 15.42
CA SER A 17 16.83 14.61 16.52
C SER A 17 16.90 16.11 16.25
N GLN A 18 17.95 16.59 15.57
CA GLN A 18 18.06 18.01 15.22
C GLN A 18 16.96 18.44 14.24
N ALA A 19 16.71 17.65 13.18
CA ALA A 19 15.65 17.95 12.22
C ALA A 19 14.26 17.81 12.83
N GLN A 20 14.07 16.83 13.73
CA GLN A 20 12.82 16.67 14.50
C GLN A 20 12.52 17.91 15.35
N ASN A 21 13.52 18.43 16.07
CA ASN A 21 13.35 19.62 16.90
C ASN A 21 13.02 20.87 16.07
N VAL A 22 13.57 20.97 14.85
CA VAL A 22 13.22 22.05 13.92
C VAL A 22 11.76 21.92 13.47
N ILE A 23 11.33 20.72 13.07
CA ILE A 23 9.93 20.46 12.67
C ILE A 23 8.95 20.78 13.80
N ALA A 24 9.26 20.34 15.03
CA ALA A 24 8.46 20.60 16.21
C ALA A 24 8.35 22.11 16.49
N LYS A 25 9.47 22.83 16.38
CA LYS A 25 9.50 24.28 16.58
C LYS A 25 8.72 25.03 15.50
N ASP A 26 8.97 24.73 14.22
CA ASP A 26 8.31 25.38 13.09
C ASP A 26 6.77 25.22 13.18
N PHE A 27 6.32 24.06 13.65
CA PHE A 27 4.89 23.82 13.88
C PHE A 27 4.35 24.61 15.07
N ALA A 28 5.06 24.66 16.19
CA ALA A 28 4.66 25.47 17.34
C ALA A 28 4.58 26.96 16.99
N ASP A 29 5.56 27.48 16.24
CA ASP A 29 5.58 28.86 15.75
C ASP A 29 4.37 29.13 14.83
N TYR A 30 4.06 28.20 13.91
CA TYR A 30 2.87 28.30 13.05
C TYR A 30 1.56 28.35 13.85
N VAL A 31 1.39 27.48 14.85
CA VAL A 31 0.17 27.48 15.66
C VAL A 31 0.04 28.77 16.45
N TRP A 32 1.14 29.28 17.02
CA TRP A 32 1.15 30.56 17.73
C TRP A 32 0.73 31.74 16.84
N GLU A 33 1.18 31.76 15.58
CA GLU A 33 0.80 32.80 14.61
C GLU A 33 -0.69 32.74 14.23
N ILE A 34 -1.25 31.53 14.09
CA ILE A 34 -2.64 31.33 13.66
C ILE A 34 -3.63 31.45 14.82
N ASN A 35 -3.25 30.96 16.00
CA ASN A 35 -4.06 30.96 17.21
C ASN A 35 -3.21 31.30 18.46
N PRO A 36 -2.93 32.59 18.71
CA PRO A 36 -2.10 33.02 19.83
C PRO A 36 -2.74 32.81 21.21
N PHE A 37 -4.02 32.40 21.26
CA PHE A 37 -4.71 32.05 22.51
C PHE A 37 -4.51 30.60 22.91
N ASP A 38 -3.98 29.77 22.01
CA ASP A 38 -3.61 28.40 22.33
C ASP A 38 -2.38 28.40 23.25
N GLN A 39 -2.52 27.80 24.43
CA GLN A 39 -1.46 27.70 25.42
C GLN A 39 -0.75 26.35 25.38
N THR A 40 -1.10 25.49 24.42
CA THR A 40 -0.50 24.17 24.28
C THR A 40 0.96 24.30 23.85
N ASP A 41 1.88 23.68 24.61
CA ASP A 41 3.28 23.58 24.21
C ASP A 41 3.45 22.45 23.19
N TYR A 42 3.11 22.76 21.92
CA TYR A 42 3.20 21.81 20.82
C TYR A 42 4.62 21.29 20.59
N LYS A 43 5.65 22.08 20.92
CA LYS A 43 7.03 21.67 20.74
C LYS A 43 7.36 20.55 21.73
N LEU A 44 7.13 20.77 23.02
CA LEU A 44 7.35 19.77 24.06
C LEU A 44 6.50 18.51 23.79
N LEU A 45 5.23 18.71 23.41
CA LEU A 45 4.31 17.62 23.12
C LEU A 45 4.78 16.74 21.95
N ILE A 46 5.30 17.34 20.88
CA ILE A 46 5.88 16.60 19.75
C ILE A 46 7.16 15.86 20.16
N GLU A 47 8.02 16.48 20.95
CA GLU A 47 9.23 15.85 21.49
C GLU A 47 8.85 14.59 22.32
N GLU A 48 7.87 14.70 23.22
CA GLU A 48 7.35 13.58 24.01
C GLU A 48 6.75 12.46 23.14
N ILE A 49 6.01 12.80 22.07
CA ILE A 49 5.48 11.80 21.12
C ILE A 49 6.61 11.05 20.41
N LEU A 50 7.63 11.77 19.93
CA LEU A 50 8.74 11.17 19.20
C LEU A 50 9.60 10.28 20.11
N GLU A 51 9.79 10.67 21.37
CA GLU A 51 10.51 9.89 22.38
C GLU A 51 9.72 8.65 22.82
N SER A 52 8.42 8.78 23.08
CA SER A 52 7.57 7.67 23.52
C SER A 52 7.20 6.70 22.38
N GLY A 53 7.29 7.15 21.13
CA GLY A 53 6.95 6.35 19.95
C GLY A 53 5.44 6.26 19.68
N VAL A 54 4.60 6.88 20.50
CA VAL A 54 3.13 6.74 20.44
C VAL A 54 2.44 8.07 20.77
N PHE A 55 1.24 8.27 20.23
CA PHE A 55 0.40 9.39 20.65
C PHE A 55 -0.29 9.09 21.99
N PRO A 56 -0.30 10.02 22.96
CA PRO A 56 -0.99 9.85 24.24
C PRO A 56 -2.50 9.60 24.07
N GLU A 57 -3.04 8.61 24.79
CA GLU A 57 -4.49 8.31 24.74
C GLU A 57 -5.35 9.45 25.27
N SER A 58 -4.83 10.20 26.25
CA SER A 58 -5.49 11.38 26.85
C SER A 58 -5.51 12.61 25.95
N MET A 59 -4.80 12.58 24.81
CA MET A 59 -4.73 13.70 23.88
C MET A 59 -6.07 13.92 23.17
N ASP A 60 -6.51 15.17 23.09
CA ASP A 60 -7.72 15.51 22.34
C ASP A 60 -7.54 15.27 20.83
N ALA A 61 -8.66 15.00 20.15
CA ALA A 61 -8.63 14.62 18.75
C ALA A 61 -8.08 15.73 17.82
N MET A 62 -8.31 17.00 18.15
CA MET A 62 -7.90 18.13 17.30
C MET A 62 -6.38 18.34 17.36
N THR A 63 -5.80 18.35 18.55
CA THR A 63 -4.35 18.40 18.77
C THR A 63 -3.66 17.22 18.12
N ARG A 64 -4.24 16.03 18.27
CA ARG A 64 -3.72 14.81 17.63
C ARG A 64 -3.69 14.95 16.11
N GLU A 65 -4.80 15.37 15.49
CA GLU A 65 -4.90 15.55 14.04
C GLU A 65 -3.92 16.62 13.53
N ALA A 66 -3.77 17.73 14.27
CA ALA A 66 -2.86 18.80 13.91
C ALA A 66 -1.39 18.33 13.87
N ILE A 67 -0.97 17.54 14.86
CA ILE A 67 0.38 16.97 14.91
C ILE A 67 0.58 15.89 13.84
N GLN A 68 -0.43 15.04 13.61
CA GLN A 68 -0.38 14.07 12.50
C GLN A 68 -0.18 14.77 11.15
N ASN A 69 -0.92 15.85 10.89
CA ASN A 69 -0.77 16.65 9.67
C ASN A 69 0.61 17.30 9.57
N CYS A 70 1.18 17.77 10.69
CA CYS A 70 2.56 18.24 10.73
C CYS A 70 3.55 17.16 10.26
N PHE A 71 3.45 15.94 10.82
CA PHE A 71 4.32 14.81 10.45
C PHE A 71 4.14 14.39 9.00
N ILE A 72 2.90 14.29 8.52
CA ILE A 72 2.59 13.99 7.12
C ILE A 72 3.26 14.99 6.20
N ASN A 73 3.08 16.30 6.46
CA ASN A 73 3.65 17.36 5.64
C ASN A 73 5.19 17.32 5.63
N ALA A 74 5.82 17.05 6.78
CA ALA A 74 7.27 16.92 6.87
C ALA A 74 7.80 15.73 6.05
N LEU A 75 7.18 14.56 6.19
CA LEU A 75 7.53 13.35 5.44
C LEU A 75 7.35 13.56 3.94
N GLN A 76 6.23 14.15 3.52
CA GLN A 76 5.97 14.45 2.11
C GLN A 76 6.97 15.44 1.52
N LYS A 77 7.35 16.50 2.26
CA LYS A 77 8.44 17.42 1.84
C LYS A 77 9.77 16.72 1.64
N LYS A 78 10.01 15.62 2.37
CA LYS A 78 11.19 14.76 2.23
C LYS A 78 11.06 13.71 1.12
N GLY A 79 9.89 13.61 0.48
CA GLY A 79 9.60 12.63 -0.57
C GLY A 79 9.18 11.25 -0.04
N ILE A 80 8.74 11.18 1.23
CA ILE A 80 8.25 9.97 1.87
C ILE A 80 6.74 10.08 1.98
N ASP A 81 6.01 9.17 1.33
CA ASP A 81 4.56 9.12 1.43
C ASP A 81 4.15 8.18 2.59
N PRO A 82 3.64 8.73 3.72
CA PRO A 82 3.22 7.92 4.85
C PRO A 82 1.99 7.06 4.55
N PHE A 83 1.32 7.27 3.42
CA PHE A 83 0.19 6.46 2.95
C PHE A 83 0.62 5.34 1.99
N GLU A 84 1.86 5.34 1.51
CA GLU A 84 2.30 4.38 0.50
C GLU A 84 2.46 2.95 1.07
N ASP A 85 2.06 1.97 0.26
CA ASP A 85 2.30 0.56 0.52
C ASP A 85 3.80 0.21 0.44
N GLY A 86 4.21 -0.79 1.21
CA GLY A 86 5.59 -1.29 1.17
C GLY A 86 6.00 -1.69 -0.25
N TYR A 87 7.29 -1.52 -0.60
CA TYR A 87 7.82 -1.81 -1.94
C TYR A 87 7.39 -3.18 -2.50
N ARG A 88 7.38 -4.21 -1.64
CA ARG A 88 7.02 -5.58 -2.02
C ARG A 88 5.54 -5.71 -2.38
N THR A 89 4.66 -5.04 -1.63
CA THR A 89 3.20 -4.98 -1.85
C THR A 89 2.89 -4.28 -3.16
N ARG A 90 3.52 -3.12 -3.39
CA ARG A 90 3.41 -2.36 -4.65
C ARG A 90 3.84 -3.19 -5.87
N MET A 91 4.98 -3.86 -5.80
CA MET A 91 5.45 -4.73 -6.88
C MET A 91 4.53 -5.93 -7.11
N ALA A 92 3.97 -6.50 -6.04
CA ALA A 92 3.01 -7.60 -6.14
C ALA A 92 1.71 -7.15 -6.84
N LYS A 93 1.18 -5.97 -6.52
CA LYS A 93 0.02 -5.36 -7.19
C LYS A 93 0.28 -5.08 -8.66
N ARG A 94 1.45 -4.51 -9.01
CA ARG A 94 1.85 -4.30 -10.41
C ARG A 94 1.90 -5.60 -11.22
N LYS A 95 2.43 -6.67 -10.62
CA LYS A 95 2.45 -7.98 -11.27
C LYS A 95 1.04 -8.53 -11.47
N LEU A 96 0.15 -8.37 -10.48
CA LEU A 96 -1.25 -8.78 -10.59
C LEU A 96 -1.96 -8.07 -11.75
N GLU A 97 -1.83 -6.75 -11.84
CA GLU A 97 -2.38 -5.95 -12.94
C GLU A 97 -1.86 -6.41 -14.31
N ARG A 98 -0.55 -6.66 -14.43
CA ARG A 98 0.02 -7.22 -15.66
C ARG A 98 -0.62 -8.56 -16.05
N LEU A 99 -0.80 -9.48 -15.09
CA LEU A 99 -1.42 -10.78 -15.35
C LEU A 99 -2.90 -10.64 -15.78
N LYS A 100 -3.66 -9.74 -15.14
CA LYS A 100 -5.05 -9.44 -15.52
C LYS A 100 -5.14 -8.88 -16.94
N ASN A 101 -4.22 -8.00 -17.31
CA ASN A 101 -4.13 -7.48 -18.68
C ASN A 101 -3.77 -8.57 -19.69
N GLU A 102 -2.79 -9.43 -19.38
CA GLU A 102 -2.44 -10.57 -20.24
C GLU A 102 -3.61 -11.55 -20.44
N LEU A 103 -4.41 -11.80 -19.39
CA LEU A 103 -5.61 -12.63 -19.48
C LEU A 103 -6.65 -12.00 -20.42
N ASN A 104 -6.87 -10.69 -20.31
CA ASN A 104 -7.79 -9.96 -21.18
C ASN A 104 -7.33 -10.02 -22.65
N GLU A 105 -6.03 -9.86 -22.90
CA GLU A 105 -5.47 -10.03 -24.25
C GLU A 105 -5.64 -11.45 -24.80
N GLN A 106 -5.46 -12.48 -23.97
CA GLN A 106 -5.71 -13.87 -24.39
C GLN A 106 -7.19 -14.10 -24.69
N HIS A 107 -8.09 -13.53 -23.89
CA HIS A 107 -9.52 -13.60 -24.16
C HIS A 107 -9.88 -12.95 -25.50
N LYS A 108 -9.34 -11.76 -25.77
CA LYS A 108 -9.51 -11.09 -27.07
C LYS A 108 -9.01 -11.94 -28.24
N LYS A 109 -7.82 -12.55 -28.11
CA LYS A 109 -7.27 -13.46 -29.14
C LYS A 109 -8.18 -14.67 -29.40
N LEU A 110 -8.78 -15.23 -28.36
CA LEU A 110 -9.72 -16.34 -28.48
C LEU A 110 -10.98 -15.91 -29.22
N VAL A 111 -11.57 -14.77 -28.83
CA VAL A 111 -12.75 -14.19 -29.48
C VAL A 111 -12.47 -13.87 -30.95
N ASP A 112 -11.35 -13.19 -31.24
CA ASP A 112 -10.93 -12.86 -32.60
C ASP A 112 -10.72 -14.12 -33.46
N HIS A 113 -10.15 -15.17 -32.87
CA HIS A 113 -9.97 -16.46 -33.55
C HIS A 113 -11.32 -17.12 -33.84
N TYR A 114 -12.30 -17.08 -32.93
CA TYR A 114 -13.66 -17.54 -33.21
C TYR A 114 -14.37 -16.70 -34.28
N ASN A 115 -14.18 -15.38 -34.28
CA ASN A 115 -14.76 -14.50 -35.28
C ASN A 115 -14.24 -14.80 -36.70
N GLN A 116 -13.02 -15.31 -36.85
CA GLN A 116 -12.48 -15.74 -38.16
C GLN A 116 -13.29 -16.87 -38.81
N ALA A 117 -13.99 -17.68 -38.01
CA ALA A 117 -14.84 -18.75 -38.54
C ALA A 117 -16.21 -18.22 -39.05
N ASN A 118 -16.54 -16.94 -38.85
CA ASN A 118 -17.78 -16.29 -39.29
C ASN A 118 -19.07 -17.06 -38.93
N GLY A 119 -19.04 -17.91 -37.89
CA GLY A 119 -20.17 -18.79 -37.53
C GLY A 119 -20.53 -19.85 -38.58
N GLN A 120 -19.74 -20.01 -39.65
CA GLN A 120 -19.99 -21.01 -40.69
C GLN A 120 -19.35 -22.35 -40.31
N PRO A 121 -20.04 -23.49 -40.55
CA PRO A 121 -19.44 -24.79 -40.32
C PRO A 121 -18.19 -24.95 -41.20
N MET A 122 -17.06 -25.20 -40.56
CA MET A 122 -15.76 -25.28 -41.23
C MET A 122 -15.69 -26.54 -42.09
N ASN A 123 -15.81 -26.38 -43.40
CA ASN A 123 -15.99 -27.48 -44.36
C ASN A 123 -14.70 -28.29 -44.63
N ASP A 124 -13.52 -27.67 -44.49
CA ASP A 124 -12.24 -28.38 -44.59
C ASP A 124 -11.86 -29.04 -43.26
N LYS A 125 -11.83 -30.38 -43.23
CA LYS A 125 -11.44 -31.18 -42.05
C LYS A 125 -10.02 -30.89 -41.56
N ARG A 126 -9.08 -30.54 -42.45
CA ARG A 126 -7.70 -30.19 -42.08
C ARG A 126 -7.63 -28.79 -41.47
N GLY A 127 -8.30 -27.83 -42.10
CA GLY A 127 -8.49 -26.49 -41.55
C GLY A 127 -9.17 -26.50 -40.17
N ALA A 128 -10.21 -27.31 -40.00
CA ALA A 128 -10.92 -27.47 -38.73
C ALA A 128 -9.99 -27.97 -37.62
N ARG A 129 -9.15 -28.99 -37.90
CA ARG A 129 -8.19 -29.49 -36.90
C ARG A 129 -7.17 -28.42 -36.50
N ALA A 130 -6.62 -27.68 -37.46
CA ALA A 130 -5.67 -26.60 -37.16
C ALA A 130 -6.32 -25.47 -36.35
N PHE A 131 -7.59 -25.16 -36.64
CA PHE A 131 -8.38 -24.18 -35.90
C PHE A 131 -8.57 -24.58 -34.44
N PHE A 132 -9.08 -25.80 -34.18
CA PHE A 132 -9.31 -26.28 -32.82
C PHE A 132 -8.00 -26.45 -32.03
N ASN A 133 -6.94 -26.94 -32.67
CA ASN A 133 -5.62 -26.97 -32.03
C ASN A 133 -5.13 -25.58 -31.56
N LYS A 134 -5.56 -24.50 -32.22
CA LYS A 134 -5.23 -23.13 -31.82
C LYS A 134 -6.16 -22.62 -30.72
N VAL A 135 -7.45 -22.99 -30.74
CA VAL A 135 -8.38 -22.77 -29.63
C VAL A 135 -7.84 -23.40 -28.36
N ASP A 136 -7.49 -24.69 -28.40
CA ASP A 136 -6.99 -25.44 -27.24
C ASP A 136 -5.79 -24.75 -26.61
N LYS A 137 -4.81 -24.34 -27.44
CA LYS A 137 -3.62 -23.59 -26.96
C LYS A 137 -3.97 -22.25 -26.30
N LEU A 138 -4.96 -21.54 -26.82
CA LEU A 138 -5.39 -20.25 -26.27
C LEU A 138 -6.15 -20.46 -24.94
N GLU A 139 -6.97 -21.49 -24.85
CA GLU A 139 -7.70 -21.87 -23.63
C GLU A 139 -6.77 -22.42 -22.53
N ASP A 140 -5.77 -23.23 -22.90
CA ASP A 140 -4.74 -23.70 -21.99
C ASP A 140 -3.99 -22.52 -21.37
N LYS A 141 -3.55 -21.57 -22.20
CA LYS A 141 -2.85 -20.37 -21.74
C LYS A 141 -3.74 -19.47 -20.88
N LYS A 142 -5.02 -19.33 -21.24
CA LYS A 142 -6.01 -18.60 -20.43
C LYS A 142 -6.17 -19.23 -19.05
N SER A 143 -6.30 -20.56 -18.99
CA SER A 143 -6.45 -21.33 -17.75
C SER A 143 -5.22 -21.20 -16.85
N GLU A 144 -4.02 -21.23 -17.43
CA GLU A 144 -2.76 -21.02 -16.72
C GLU A 144 -2.66 -19.60 -16.14
N LEU A 145 -3.04 -18.57 -16.91
CA LEU A 145 -3.07 -17.19 -16.42
C LEU A 145 -4.04 -17.00 -15.26
N ILE A 146 -5.21 -17.64 -15.29
CA ILE A 146 -6.19 -17.59 -14.18
C ILE A 146 -5.56 -18.14 -12.90
N LYS A 147 -4.91 -19.30 -12.95
CA LYS A 147 -4.20 -19.89 -11.80
C LYS A 147 -3.10 -18.96 -11.27
N GLN A 148 -2.33 -18.35 -12.17
CA GLN A 148 -1.28 -17.40 -11.77
C GLN A 148 -1.84 -16.13 -11.13
N ILE A 149 -3.01 -15.66 -11.58
CA ILE A 149 -3.73 -14.53 -10.97
C ILE A 149 -4.15 -14.89 -9.56
N GLU A 150 -4.82 -16.03 -9.35
CA GLU A 150 -5.28 -16.48 -8.04
C GLU A 150 -4.14 -16.55 -7.01
N VAL A 151 -3.03 -17.20 -7.36
CA VAL A 151 -1.83 -17.28 -6.51
C VAL A 151 -1.24 -15.89 -6.22
N GLN A 152 -1.33 -14.97 -7.18
CA GLN A 152 -0.81 -13.62 -7.03
C GLN A 152 -1.75 -12.73 -6.20
N GLU A 153 -3.07 -12.95 -6.24
CA GLU A 153 -4.06 -12.30 -5.39
C GLU A 153 -3.85 -12.69 -3.92
N GLU A 154 -3.74 -13.99 -3.62
CA GLU A 154 -3.39 -14.46 -2.27
C GLU A 154 -2.06 -13.89 -1.76
N ARG A 155 -1.10 -13.69 -2.66
CA ARG A 155 0.18 -13.08 -2.30
C ARG A 155 0.02 -11.59 -1.97
N VAL A 156 -0.79 -10.86 -2.74
CA VAL A 156 -1.09 -9.45 -2.45
C VAL A 156 -1.82 -9.35 -1.11
N GLU A 157 -2.86 -10.15 -0.90
CA GLU A 157 -3.62 -10.18 0.34
C GLU A 157 -2.73 -10.49 1.56
N ARG A 158 -1.85 -11.50 1.47
CA ARG A 158 -0.89 -11.79 2.56
C ARG A 158 0.08 -10.64 2.83
N LEU A 159 0.52 -9.93 1.79
CA LEU A 159 1.43 -8.79 1.94
C LEU A 159 0.71 -7.59 2.55
N GLU A 160 -0.52 -7.31 2.10
CA GLU A 160 -1.38 -6.29 2.68
C GLU A 160 -1.71 -6.62 4.14
N TRP A 161 -2.03 -7.88 4.45
CA TRP A 161 -2.25 -8.32 5.82
C TRP A 161 -1.00 -8.25 6.69
N ALA A 162 0.18 -8.55 6.14
CA ALA A 162 1.44 -8.40 6.85
C ALA A 162 1.80 -6.93 7.09
N ASP A 163 1.58 -6.07 6.09
CA ASP A 163 1.71 -4.62 6.21
C ASP A 163 0.70 -4.11 7.24
N GLU A 164 -0.52 -4.66 7.27
CA GLU A 164 -1.57 -4.32 8.24
C GLU A 164 -1.23 -4.82 9.65
N ARG A 165 -0.69 -6.02 9.83
CA ARG A 165 -0.23 -6.50 11.15
C ARG A 165 0.95 -5.70 11.68
N LYS A 166 1.86 -5.29 10.80
CA LYS A 166 2.87 -4.29 11.15
C LYS A 166 2.18 -2.99 11.54
N ARG A 167 1.22 -2.50 10.74
CA ARG A 167 0.25 -1.45 11.08
C ARG A 167 -0.64 -1.76 12.30
N LEU A 168 -0.51 -2.89 12.98
CA LEU A 168 -1.19 -3.13 14.26
C LEU A 168 -0.21 -3.44 15.39
N GLY A 169 1.10 -3.48 15.10
CA GLY A 169 2.14 -3.64 16.13
C GLY A 169 2.17 -5.08 16.63
N LEU A 170 1.59 -6.00 15.86
CA LEU A 170 1.45 -7.40 16.20
C LEU A 170 2.65 -8.17 15.64
N ASN A 171 3.39 -8.86 16.51
CA ASN A 171 4.43 -9.81 16.12
C ASN A 171 3.82 -10.96 15.30
N LYS A 172 4.62 -11.80 14.63
CA LYS A 172 4.13 -12.89 13.75
C LYS A 172 3.19 -13.91 14.45
N GLN A 173 3.25 -14.01 15.78
CA GLN A 173 2.51 -14.95 16.62
C GLN A 173 1.25 -14.36 17.27
N GLY A 174 0.96 -13.07 17.06
CA GLY A 174 -0.26 -12.41 17.57
C GLY A 174 -0.07 -11.69 18.91
N GLY A 175 1.15 -11.65 19.45
CA GLY A 175 1.50 -10.80 20.59
C GLY A 175 1.87 -9.39 20.17
N LEU A 176 1.75 -8.42 21.06
CA LEU A 176 2.32 -7.07 20.88
C LEU A 176 3.84 -7.18 20.64
N MET A 177 4.38 -6.43 19.67
CA MET A 177 5.80 -6.07 19.67
C MET A 177 6.03 -5.06 20.79
N LEU A 178 6.25 -5.53 22.02
CA LEU A 178 6.75 -4.68 23.10
C LEU A 178 8.26 -4.43 22.92
N PRO A 179 8.76 -3.23 23.29
CA PRO A 179 10.16 -3.05 23.57
C PRO A 179 10.49 -3.84 24.83
N THR A 180 11.48 -4.75 24.76
CA THR A 180 12.13 -5.24 25.96
C THR A 180 12.94 -4.08 26.54
N ASN A 181 12.60 -3.72 27.78
CA ASN A 181 13.28 -2.74 28.64
C ASN A 181 14.80 -2.65 28.44
#